data_AF-A0A7W5H0V3-F1
#
_entry.id   AF-A0A7W5H0V3-F1
#
_cell.length_a   1.000
_cell.length_b   1.000
_cell.length_c   1.000
_cell.angle_alpha   90.00
_cell.angle_beta   90.00
_cell.angle_gamma   90.00
#
_symmetry.space_group_name_H-M   'P 1'
#
loop_
_entity.id
_entity.type
_entity.pdbx_description
1 polymer ?
#
loop_
_entity_poly.entity_id
_entity_poly.type
_entity_poly.pdbx_seq_one_letter_code
_entity_poly.pdbx_strand_id
1 'polypeptide(L)' 'MNNIAEDSESGTDGLFIRYLYTTKGSCGEVRSMLYLCEDLNYCSNKDATTLKKSVINISLALQKLIDKLKKKRQMAV' A
#
# COMPACT_ATOMS: atom_id res chain seq x y z
N MET A 1 2.36 1.82 -7.78
CA MET A 1 1.33 2.63 -8.47
C MET A 1 0.68 1.84 -9.62
N ASN A 2 1.34 0.82 -10.17
CA ASN A 2 0.78 -0.04 -11.23
C ASN A 2 -0.53 -0.74 -10.81
N ASN A 3 -0.54 -1.40 -9.65
CA ASN A 3 -1.67 -2.22 -9.19
C ASN A 3 -2.95 -1.43 -8.83
N ILE A 4 -2.87 -0.10 -8.64
CA ILE A 4 -4.05 0.74 -8.40
C ILE A 4 -4.64 1.21 -9.74
N ALA A 5 -3.76 1.52 -10.70
CA ALA A 5 -4.14 2.01 -12.02
C ALA A 5 -4.63 0.89 -12.95
N GLU A 6 -4.07 -0.31 -12.87
CA GLU A 6 -4.51 -1.48 -13.65
C GLU A 6 -5.96 -1.88 -13.33
N ASP A 7 -6.43 -1.61 -12.11
CA ASP A 7 -7.67 -2.19 -11.58
C ASP A 7 -8.73 -1.19 -11.15
N SER A 8 -8.55 0.11 -11.40
CA SER A 8 -9.69 1.05 -11.37
C SER A 8 -10.80 0.66 -12.36
N GLU A 9 -10.51 -0.27 -13.29
CA GLU A 9 -11.42 -0.82 -14.28
C GLU A 9 -11.93 -2.24 -13.93
N SER A 10 -11.58 -2.81 -12.77
CA SER A 10 -11.72 -4.26 -12.45
C SER A 10 -13.16 -4.77 -12.21
N GLY A 11 -14.18 -4.04 -12.66
CA GLY A 11 -15.58 -4.51 -12.76
C GLY A 11 -16.36 -4.78 -11.46
N THR A 12 -15.72 -5.03 -10.30
CA THR A 12 -16.41 -5.27 -9.01
C THR A 12 -15.62 -4.77 -7.79
N ASP A 13 -16.34 -4.30 -6.76
CA ASP A 13 -15.78 -3.83 -5.49
C ASP A 13 -14.94 -4.90 -4.77
N GLY A 14 -15.28 -6.19 -4.91
CA GLY A 14 -14.53 -7.29 -4.28
C GLY A 14 -13.15 -7.51 -4.86
N LEU A 15 -13.04 -7.44 -6.18
CA LEU A 15 -11.78 -7.59 -6.89
C LEU A 15 -10.87 -6.39 -6.59
N PHE A 16 -11.44 -5.17 -6.61
CA PHE A 16 -10.71 -3.96 -6.25
C PHE A 16 -10.14 -4.01 -4.81
N ILE A 17 -10.91 -4.47 -3.83
CA ILE A 17 -10.43 -4.68 -2.45
C ILE A 17 -9.24 -5.65 -2.40
N ARG A 18 -9.29 -6.76 -3.16
CA ARG A 18 -8.18 -7.73 -3.21
C ARG A 18 -6.90 -7.07 -3.72
N TYR A 19 -6.98 -6.25 -4.77
CA TYR A 19 -5.82 -5.54 -5.30
C TYR A 19 -5.26 -4.48 -4.36
N LEU A 20 -6.11 -3.80 -3.59
CA LEU A 20 -5.65 -2.89 -2.55
C LEU A 20 -4.86 -3.62 -1.46
N TYR A 21 -5.23 -4.87 -1.10
CA TYR A 21 -4.42 -5.70 -0.21
C TYR A 21 -3.07 -6.07 -0.83
N THR A 22 -3.03 -6.46 -2.11
CA THR A 22 -1.76 -6.72 -2.82
C THR A 22 -0.86 -5.50 -2.81
N THR A 23 -1.41 -4.32 -3.12
CA THR A 23 -0.68 -3.04 -3.10
C THR A 23 -0.14 -2.73 -1.71
N LYS A 24 -0.93 -2.99 -0.66
CA LYS A 24 -0.49 -2.82 0.73
C LYS A 24 0.64 -3.79 1.09
N GLY A 25 0.62 -5.01 0.55
CA GLY A 25 1.72 -5.98 0.65
C GLY A 25 3.03 -5.43 0.05
N SER A 26 2.97 -4.86 -1.15
CA SER A 26 4.13 -4.24 -1.80
C SER A 26 4.71 -3.06 -0.98
N CYS A 27 3.89 -2.31 -0.25
CA CYS A 27 4.41 -1.32 0.71
C CYS A 27 5.28 -1.99 1.80
N GLY A 28 4.92 -3.18 2.26
CA GLY A 28 5.72 -3.96 3.21
C GLY A 28 7.08 -4.33 2.63
N GLU A 29 7.11 -4.82 1.38
CA GLU A 29 8.34 -5.19 0.66
C GLU A 29 9.27 -3.99 0.47
N VAL A 30 8.75 -2.85 -0.01
CA VAL A 30 9.53 -1.62 -0.17
C VAL A 30 10.10 -1.16 1.17
N ARG A 31 9.33 -1.25 2.26
CA ARG A 31 9.82 -0.89 3.59
C ARG A 31 10.96 -1.81 4.04
N SER A 32 10.85 -3.11 3.82
CA SER A 32 11.94 -4.07 4.11
C SER A 32 13.20 -3.77 3.31
N MET A 33 13.06 -3.41 2.02
CA MET A 33 14.20 -3.01 1.18
C MET A 33 14.83 -1.70 1.67
N LEU A 34 14.05 -0.75 2.19
CA LEU A 34 14.60 0.48 2.77
C LEU A 34 15.42 0.24 4.04
N TYR A 35 15.05 -0.75 4.86
CA TYR A 35 15.89 -1.18 5.98
C TYR A 35 17.21 -1.76 5.47
N LEU A 36 17.16 -2.64 4.47
CA LEU A 36 18.39 -3.22 3.88
C LEU A 36 19.29 -2.14 3.26
N CYS A 37 18.72 -1.16 2.55
CA CYS A 37 19.48 -0.04 1.99
C CYS A 37 20.15 0.81 3.08
N GLU A 38 19.50 0.99 4.23
CA GLU A 38 20.07 1.69 5.38
C GLU A 38 21.23 0.91 5.99
N ASP A 39 21.04 -0.40 6.23
CA ASP A 39 22.06 -1.29 6.79
C ASP A 39 23.30 -1.40 5.89
N LEU A 40 23.11 -1.38 4.57
CA LEU A 40 24.18 -1.44 3.58
C LEU A 40 24.76 -0.05 3.22
N ASN A 41 24.30 1.02 3.87
CA ASN A 41 24.69 2.41 3.58
C ASN A 41 24.50 2.82 2.11
N TYR A 42 23.48 2.27 1.44
CA TYR A 42 23.08 2.65 0.08
C TYR A 42 22.24 3.93 0.02
N CYS A 43 21.72 4.38 1.16
CA CYS A 43 21.08 5.68 1.30
C CYS A 43 21.38 6.29 2.69
N SER A 44 21.22 7.61 2.81
CA SER A 44 21.41 8.26 4.11
C SER A 44 20.31 7.85 5.10
N ASN A 45 20.64 7.80 6.40
CA ASN A 45 19.66 7.51 7.45
C ASN A 45 18.43 8.45 7.38
N LYS A 46 18.67 9.73 7.03
CA LYS A 46 17.63 10.74 6.86
C LYS A 46 16.69 10.40 5.70
N ASP A 47 17.23 9.99 4.56
CA ASP A 47 16.45 9.61 3.38
C ASP A 47 15.70 8.31 3.63
N ALA A 48 16.36 7.30 4.18
CA ALA A 48 15.74 6.03 4.58
C ALA A 48 14.56 6.26 5.54
N THR A 49 14.75 7.08 6.57
CA THR A 49 13.70 7.44 7.53
C THR A 49 12.53 8.14 6.86
N THR A 50 12.81 9.09 5.96
CA THR A 50 11.77 9.83 5.23
C THR A 50 10.96 8.91 4.33
N LEU A 51 11.63 8.04 3.56
CA LEU A 51 10.99 7.09 2.66
C LEU A 51 10.17 6.05 3.44
N LYS A 52 10.70 5.50 4.55
CA LYS A 52 9.97 4.56 5.42
C LYS A 52 8.68 5.20 5.96
N LYS A 53 8.73 6.46 6.40
CA LYS A 53 7.52 7.20 6.86
C LYS A 53 6.49 7.36 5.74
N SER A 54 6.92 7.73 4.54
CA SER A 54 6.03 7.84 3.38
C SER A 54 5.33 6.53 3.05
N VAL A 55 6.08 5.41 3.04
CA VAL A 55 5.53 4.08 2.79
C VAL A 55 4.51 3.66 3.87
N ILE A 56 4.78 3.96 5.14
CA ILE A 56 3.82 3.74 6.23
C ILE A 56 2.54 4.54 6.01
N ASN A 57 2.65 5.83 5.69
CA ASN A 57 1.49 6.69 5.45
C ASN A 57 0.63 6.18 4.29
N ILE A 58 1.25 5.74 3.19
CA ILE A 58 0.56 5.11 2.07
C ILE A 58 -0.16 3.83 2.53
N SER A 59 0.51 2.96 3.27
CA SER A 59 -0.09 1.71 3.78
C SER A 59 -1.31 1.96 4.68
N LEU A 60 -1.25 3.00 5.52
CA LEU A 60 -2.37 3.42 6.36
C LEU A 60 -3.54 3.98 5.53
N ALA A 61 -3.25 4.78 4.50
CA ALA A 61 -4.27 5.30 3.60
C ALA A 61 -4.97 4.17 2.83
N LEU A 62 -4.22 3.18 2.34
CA LEU A 62 -4.77 1.99 1.70
C LEU A 62 -5.68 1.20 2.64
N GLN A 63 -5.27 1.02 3.90
CA GLN A 63 -6.11 0.34 4.90
C GLN A 63 -7.43 1.07 5.11
N LYS A 64 -7.40 2.40 5.30
CA LYS A 64 -8.62 3.21 5.46
C LYS A 64 -9.55 3.11 4.25
N LEU A 65 -8.99 3.06 3.04
CA LEU A 65 -9.75 2.89 1.81
C LEU A 65 -10.42 1.51 1.75
N ILE A 66 -9.66 0.45 2.03
CA ILE A 66 -10.17 -0.93 2.11
C ILE A 66 -11.35 -1.01 3.10
N ASP A 67 -11.20 -0.44 4.29
CA ASP A 67 -12.24 -0.48 5.33
C ASP A 67 -13.51 0.24 4.87
N LYS A 68 -13.37 1.39 4.22
CA LYS A 68 -14.50 2.15 3.66
C LYS A 68 -15.22 1.34 2.57
N LEU A 69 -14.50 0.68 1.67
CA LEU A 69 -15.07 -0.12 0.59
C LEU A 69 -15.76 -1.39 1.11
N LYS A 70 -15.16 -2.07 2.08
CA LYS A 70 -15.77 -3.24 2.74
C LYS A 70 -17.09 -2.87 3.41
N LYS A 71 -17.12 -1.74 4.13
CA LYS A 71 -18.36 -1.23 4.75
C LYS A 71 -19.42 -0.92 3.69
N LYS A 72 -19.06 -0.22 2.60
CA LYS A 72 -19.98 0.08 1.50
C LYS A 72 -20.60 -1.19 0.91
N ARG A 73 -19.78 -2.21 0.64
CA ARG A 73 -20.25 -3.48 0.09
C ARG A 73 -21.19 -4.23 1.04
N GLN A 74 -20.95 -4.21 2.34
CA GLN A 74 -21.84 -4.86 3.33
C GLN A 74 -23.22 -4.20 3.44
N MET A 75 -23.33 -2.90 3.15
CA MET A 75 -24.61 -2.17 3.15
C MET A 75 -25.38 -2.29 1.82
N ALA A 76 -24.75 -2.83 0.78
CA ALA A 76 -25.35 -3.04 -0.53
C ALA A 76 -25.95 -4.45 -0.72
N VAL A 77 -25.87 -5.28 0.33
CA VAL A 77 -26.51 -6.61 0.46
C VAL A 77 -27.65 -6.46 1.46
#